data_AF-A0A5B7HLH8-F1
#
_entry.id   AF-A0A5B7HLH8-F1
#
_cell.length_a   1.000
_cell.length_b   1.000
_cell.length_c   1.000
_cell.angle_alpha   90.00
_cell.angle_beta   90.00
_cell.angle_gamma   90.00
#
_symmetry.space_group_name_H-M   'P 1'
#
loop_
_entity.id
_entity.type
_entity.pdbx_description
1 polymer ?
#
loop_
_entity_poly.entity_id
_entity_poly.type
_entity_poly.pdbx_seq_one_letter_code
_entity_poly.pdbx_strand_id
1 'polypeptide(L)'
;MPPQRASYRYVVEALQRRFGHLQQVEVHRSRLKVRLRGQGEPLTKLSQEMESLVCWAYLAVQEEMVNFLARECFVNALQDPRL
;
A
#
# COMPACT_ATOMS: atom_id res chain seq x y z
N MET A 1 7.15 -41.18 -4.81
CA MET A 1 7.63 -39.83 -4.42
C MET A 1 6.43 -39.06 -3.88
N PRO A 2 6.32 -38.81 -2.56
CA PRO A 2 5.15 -38.11 -2.03
C PRO A 2 5.16 -36.65 -2.48
N PRO A 3 3.98 -36.00 -2.59
CA PRO A 3 3.85 -34.68 -3.17
C PRO A 3 4.55 -33.63 -2.29
N GLN A 4 5.65 -33.07 -2.79
CA GLN A 4 6.46 -32.01 -2.15
C GLN A 4 5.66 -30.76 -1.75
N ARG A 5 4.42 -30.63 -2.24
CA ARG A 5 3.44 -29.57 -1.91
C ARG A 5 2.89 -29.65 -0.48
N ALA A 6 3.13 -30.73 0.27
CA ALA A 6 2.62 -30.92 1.63
C ALA A 6 3.67 -30.71 2.74
N SER A 7 4.91 -30.34 2.38
CA SER A 7 5.93 -30.02 3.39
C SER A 7 5.58 -28.70 4.08
N TYR A 8 5.52 -28.72 5.42
CA TYR A 8 5.27 -27.54 6.25
C TYR A 8 6.12 -26.33 5.81
N ARG A 9 7.40 -26.58 5.52
CA ARG A 9 8.33 -25.55 5.04
C ARG A 9 7.89 -24.92 3.71
N TYR A 10 7.39 -25.71 2.77
CA TYR A 10 6.89 -25.20 1.49
C TYR A 10 5.64 -24.33 1.67
N VAL A 11 4.72 -24.75 2.56
CA VAL A 11 3.52 -23.97 2.88
C VAL A 11 3.89 -22.66 3.58
N VAL A 12 4.82 -22.69 4.55
CA VAL A 12 5.30 -21.48 5.22
C VAL A 12 6.01 -20.54 4.26
N GLU A 13 6.89 -21.03 3.39
CA GLU A 13 7.54 -20.20 2.37
C GLU A 13 6.54 -19.62 1.36
N ALA A 14 5.53 -20.40 0.96
CA ALA A 14 4.47 -19.92 0.07
C ALA A 14 3.58 -18.85 0.74
N LEU A 15 3.25 -19.03 2.02
CA LEU A 15 2.51 -18.05 2.82
C LEU A 15 3.35 -16.79 3.06
N GLN A 16 4.64 -16.93 3.38
CA GLN A 16 5.55 -15.81 3.54
C GLN A 16 5.84 -15.08 2.25
N ARG A 17 5.83 -15.74 1.08
CA ARG A 17 5.85 -15.01 -0.19
C ARG A 17 4.53 -14.27 -0.35
N ARG A 18 3.41 -14.97 -0.37
CA ARG A 18 2.11 -14.38 -0.70
C ARG A 18 1.61 -13.31 0.29
N PHE A 19 1.90 -13.50 1.57
CA PHE A 19 1.42 -12.65 2.67
C PHE A 19 2.56 -12.00 3.45
N GLY A 20 3.82 -12.17 3.01
CA GLY A 20 4.95 -11.56 3.68
C GLY A 20 4.93 -10.06 3.60
N HIS A 21 5.47 -9.48 4.66
CA HIS A 21 5.47 -8.03 4.90
C HIS A 21 6.09 -7.23 3.75
N LEU A 22 7.15 -7.74 3.11
CA LEU A 22 7.81 -7.12 1.96
C LEU A 22 6.93 -7.06 0.72
N GLN A 23 6.21 -8.15 0.42
CA GLN A 23 5.38 -8.21 -0.79
C GLN A 23 4.10 -7.38 -0.62
N GLN A 24 3.57 -7.29 0.61
CA GLN A 24 2.46 -6.40 0.94
C GLN A 24 2.85 -4.92 0.84
N VAL A 25 4.03 -4.55 1.34
CA VAL A 25 4.57 -3.18 1.23
C VAL A 25 4.60 -2.71 -0.24
N GLU A 26 5.12 -3.53 -1.15
CA GLU A 26 5.19 -3.18 -2.58
C GLU A 26 3.79 -3.10 -3.24
N VAL A 27 2.83 -3.91 -2.78
CA VAL A 27 1.43 -3.80 -3.22
C VAL A 27 0.82 -2.48 -2.78
N HIS A 28 1.05 -2.06 -1.54
CA HIS A 28 0.56 -0.77 -1.05
C HIS A 28 1.23 0.41 -1.76
N ARG A 29 2.54 0.34 -2.04
CA ARG A 29 3.26 1.32 -2.87
C ARG A 29 2.70 1.40 -4.29
N SER A 30 2.41 0.26 -4.90
CA SER A 30 1.81 0.21 -6.24
C SER A 30 0.41 0.81 -6.24
N ARG A 31 -0.39 0.52 -5.21
CA ARG A 31 -1.74 1.11 -5.03
C ARG A 31 -1.67 2.62 -4.85
N LEU A 32 -0.76 3.14 -4.04
CA LEU A 32 -0.54 4.59 -3.88
C LEU A 32 -0.26 5.28 -5.22
N LYS A 33 0.61 4.70 -6.05
CA LYS A 33 1.00 5.29 -7.35
C LYS A 33 -0.15 5.40 -8.34
N VAL A 34 -1.08 4.45 -8.32
CA VAL A 34 -2.20 4.41 -9.28
C VAL A 34 -3.49 4.97 -8.69
N ARG A 35 -3.49 5.40 -7.42
CA ARG A 35 -4.69 5.87 -6.75
C ARG A 35 -5.00 7.30 -7.16
N LEU A 36 -6.13 7.47 -7.84
CA LEU A 36 -6.67 8.74 -8.28
C LEU A 36 -8.03 8.94 -7.65
N ARG A 37 -8.41 10.19 -7.37
CA ARG A 37 -9.72 10.51 -6.82
C ARG A 37 -10.83 10.02 -7.76
N GLY A 38 -11.77 9.25 -7.21
CA GLY A 38 -12.96 8.83 -7.96
C GLY A 38 -13.91 10.00 -8.21
N GLN A 39 -14.70 9.96 -9.29
CA GLN A 39 -15.74 10.97 -9.51
C GLN A 39 -16.78 10.93 -8.39
N GLY A 40 -17.05 12.08 -7.77
CA GLY A 40 -17.95 12.18 -6.62
C GLY A 40 -17.38 11.66 -5.31
N GLU A 41 -16.10 11.27 -5.26
CA GLU A 41 -15.47 10.83 -4.03
C GLU A 41 -15.26 12.01 -3.05
N PRO A 42 -15.70 11.88 -1.79
CA PRO A 42 -15.43 12.89 -0.78
C PRO A 42 -13.93 12.95 -0.44
N LEU A 43 -13.41 14.18 -0.35
CA LEU A 43 -11.98 14.43 -0.10
C LEU A 43 -11.49 13.82 1.21
N THR A 44 -12.34 13.82 2.24
CA THR A 44 -12.04 13.22 3.54
C THR A 44 -11.84 11.71 3.47
N LYS A 45 -12.57 11.02 2.58
CA LYS A 45 -12.39 9.59 2.36
C LYS A 45 -11.07 9.31 1.64
N LEU A 46 -10.76 10.12 0.62
CA LEU A 46 -9.48 10.02 -0.09
C LEU A 46 -8.29 10.26 0.85
N SER A 47 -8.35 11.26 1.72
CA SER A 47 -7.25 11.57 2.65
C SER A 47 -7.02 10.43 3.64
N GLN A 48 -8.08 9.92 4.26
CA GLN A 48 -8.00 8.79 5.21
C GLN A 48 -7.44 7.52 4.56
N GLU A 49 -7.84 7.24 3.31
CA GLU A 49 -7.33 6.10 2.56
C GLU A 49 -5.85 6.26 2.21
N MET A 50 -5.41 7.47 1.83
CA MET A 50 -4.00 7.76 1.56
C MET A 50 -3.13 7.58 2.79
N GLU A 51 -3.53 8.14 3.93
CA GLU A 51 -2.80 7.98 5.20
C GLU A 51 -2.63 6.49 5.55
N SER A 52 -3.71 5.72 5.45
CA SER A 52 -3.68 4.27 5.71
C SER A 52 -2.74 3.53 4.75
N LEU A 53 -2.80 3.85 3.45
CA LEU A 53 -1.95 3.24 2.43
C LEU A 53 -0.48 3.60 2.61
N VAL A 54 -0.14 4.84 2.99
CA VAL A 54 1.25 5.24 3.26
C VAL A 54 1.77 4.56 4.53
N CYS A 55 0.97 4.50 5.59
CA CYS A 55 1.31 3.74 6.80
C CYS A 55 1.67 2.29 6.47
N TRP A 56 0.87 1.60 5.64
CA TRP A 56 1.17 0.21 5.26
C TRP A 56 2.32 0.07 4.25
N ALA A 57 2.49 1.02 3.34
CA ALA A 57 3.59 1.04 2.37
C ALA A 57 4.95 1.40 2.97
N TYR A 58 4.97 2.00 4.16
CA TYR A 58 6.18 2.56 4.78
C TYR A 58 6.23 2.28 6.30
N LEU A 59 5.84 1.08 6.72
CA LEU A 59 5.78 0.63 8.12
C LEU A 59 7.09 0.79 8.94
N ALA A 60 8.23 1.02 8.28
CA ALA A 60 9.55 1.19 8.92
C ALA A 60 10.09 2.64 8.86
N VAL A 61 9.28 3.60 8.42
CA VAL A 61 9.67 4.99 8.20
C VAL A 61 9.22 5.88 9.36
N GLN A 62 9.98 6.94 9.66
CA GLN A 62 9.61 7.93 10.69
C GLN A 62 8.25 8.59 10.37
N GLU A 63 7.47 8.87 11.41
CA GLU A 63 6.11 9.40 11.30
C GLU A 63 6.03 10.72 10.50
N GLU A 64 7.04 11.58 10.65
CA GLU A 64 7.15 12.84 9.90
C GLU A 64 7.22 12.62 8.38
N MET A 65 7.97 11.59 7.96
CA MET A 65 8.11 11.22 6.56
C MET A 65 6.85 10.52 6.03
N VAL A 66 6.15 9.74 6.86
CA VAL A 66 4.82 9.19 6.52
C VAL A 66 3.82 10.31 6.26
N ASN A 67 3.77 11.32 7.13
CA ASN A 67 2.89 12.48 6.96
C ASN A 67 3.22 13.29 5.71
N PHE A 68 4.50 13.49 5.42
CA PHE A 68 4.94 14.15 4.18
C PHE A 68 4.48 13.36 2.94
N LEU A 69 4.75 12.06 2.90
CA LEU A 69 4.37 11.19 1.78
C LEU A 69 2.85 11.11 1.59
N ALA A 70 2.07 11.08 2.68
CA ALA A 70 0.61 11.07 2.61
C ALA A 70 0.06 12.35 1.95
N ARG A 71 0.63 13.52 2.28
CA ARG A 71 0.26 14.80 1.65
C ARG A 71 0.63 14.82 0.17
N GLU A 72 1.85 14.43 -0.17
CA GLU A 72 2.31 14.38 -1.57
C GLU A 72 1.45 13.43 -2.41
N CYS A 73 1.17 12.22 -1.90
CA CYS A 73 0.29 11.27 -2.58
C CYS A 73 -1.14 11.78 -2.72
N PHE A 74 -1.66 12.46 -1.70
CA PHE A 74 -2.99 13.07 -1.75
C PHE A 74 -3.08 14.15 -2.84
N VAL A 75 -2.12 15.07 -2.89
CA VAL A 75 -2.07 16.13 -3.92
C VAL A 75 -2.02 15.53 -5.32
N ASN A 76 -1.15 14.54 -5.53
CA ASN A 76 -1.04 13.85 -6.82
C ASN A 76 -2.34 13.10 -7.21
N ALA A 77 -3.05 12.54 -6.24
CA ALA A 77 -4.31 11.82 -6.48
C ALA A 77 -5.49 12.73 -6.84
N LEU A 78 -5.43 14.03 -6.51
CA LEU A 78 -6.50 14.98 -6.86
C LEU A 78 -6.59 15.22 -8.37
N GLN A 79 -5.49 15.05 -9.11
CA GLN A 79 -5.39 15.32 -10.55
C GLN A 79 -6.04 16.65 -10.96
N ASP A 80 -6.00 17.66 -10.10
CA ASP A 80 -6.59 18.95 -10.40
C ASP A 80 -5.53 19.79 -11.13
N PRO A 81 -5.69 20.08 -12.44
CA PRO A 81 -4.75 20.93 -13.16
C PRO A 81 -4.85 22.42 -12.74
N ARG A 82 -5.71 22.76 -11.77
CA ARG A 82 -5.96 24.13 -11.30
C ARG A 82 -5.51 24.41 -9.86
N LEU A 83 -4.82 23.47 -9.22
CA LEU A 83 -4.11 23.72 -7.97
C LEU A 83 -2.83 24.53 -8.22
#